data_AF-A0A7D7ZN06-F1
#
_entry.id   AF-A0A7D7ZN06-F1
#
_cell.length_a   1.000
_cell.length_b   1.000
_cell.length_c   1.000
_cell.angle_alpha   90.00
_cell.angle_beta   90.00
_cell.angle_gamma   90.00
#
_symmetry.space_group_name_H-M   'P 1'
#
loop_
_entity.id
_entity.type
_entity.pdbx_description
1 polymer ?
#
loop_
_entity_poly.entity_id
_entity_poly.type
_entity_poly.pdbx_seq_one_letter_code
_entity_poly.pdbx_strand_id
1 'polypeptide(L)' 'MTNHITQTQKDQILAQIAKEDLHLETLETRKSDSLDFHDCAVWCIKSALEAAYEAGQQSTTKGDK' A
#
# COMPACT_ATOMS: atom_id res chain seq x y z
N MET A 1 10.18 6.21 24.63
CA MET A 1 11.18 6.41 23.55
C MET A 1 10.53 5.96 22.27
N THR A 2 9.86 6.89 21.57
CA THR A 2 9.08 6.56 20.37
C THR A 2 10.05 6.60 19.20
N ASN A 3 10.44 5.43 18.69
CA ASN A 3 11.18 5.36 17.45
C ASN A 3 10.28 5.93 16.35
N HIS A 4 10.60 7.13 15.87
CA HIS A 4 10.04 7.64 14.63
C HIS A 4 10.61 6.79 13.49
N ILE A 5 9.91 5.70 13.16
CA ILE A 5 10.13 4.98 11.92
C ILE A 5 9.65 5.95 10.83
N THR A 6 10.60 6.63 10.18
CA THR A 6 10.27 7.52 9.07
C THR A 6 9.70 6.69 7.94
N GLN A 7 8.41 6.84 7.68
CA GLN A 7 7.72 6.12 6.61
C GLN A 7 8.27 6.56 5.25
N THR A 8 8.71 5.61 4.43
CA THR A 8 9.29 5.93 3.12
C THR A 8 8.20 6.37 2.14
N GLN A 9 8.58 7.05 1.06
CA GLN A 9 7.62 7.39 -0.02
C GLN A 9 6.91 6.15 -0.55
N LYS A 10 7.63 5.03 -0.66
CA LYS A 10 7.05 3.73 -1.05
C LYS A 10 5.96 3.31 -0.06
N ASP A 11 6.22 3.39 1.24
CA ASP A 11 5.25 2.97 2.26
C ASP A 11 4.00 3.85 2.25
N GLN A 12 4.15 5.15 1.97
CA GLN A 12 3.01 6.07 1.81
C GLN A 12 2.15 5.72 0.59
N ILE A 13 2.79 5.43 -0.54
CA ILE A 13 2.09 5.00 -1.76
C ILE A 13 1.33 3.69 -1.52
N LEU A 14 1.98 2.70 -0.90
CA LEU A 14 1.35 1.42 -0.61
C LEU A 14 0.17 1.57 0.36
N ALA A 15 0.30 2.40 1.39
CA ALA A 15 -0.80 2.69 2.31
C ALA A 15 -1.98 3.36 1.58
N GLN A 16 -1.70 4.26 0.64
CA GLN A 16 -2.73 4.93 -0.14
C GLN A 16 -3.49 3.96 -1.05
N ILE A 17 -2.77 3.08 -1.77
CA ILE A 17 -3.35 2.04 -2.63
C ILE A 17 -4.18 1.06 -1.79
N ALA A 18 -3.67 0.60 -0.65
CA ALA A 18 -4.40 -0.31 0.23
C ALA A 18 -5.72 0.32 0.71
N LYS A 19 -5.73 1.61 1.00
CA LYS A 19 -6.92 2.34 1.43
C LYS A 19 -7.93 2.54 0.29
N GLU A 20 -7.47 2.89 -0.90
CA GLU A 20 -8.35 3.24 -2.04
C GLU A 20 -8.87 2.01 -2.77
N ASP A 21 -8.00 1.05 -3.08
CA ASP A 21 -8.34 -0.11 -3.91
C ASP A 21 -8.81 -1.31 -3.10
N LEU A 22 -8.23 -1.52 -1.91
CA LEU A 22 -8.51 -2.68 -1.06
C LEU A 22 -9.39 -2.36 0.15
N HIS A 23 -9.67 -1.07 0.41
CA HIS A 23 -10.40 -0.59 1.59
C HIS A 23 -9.80 -1.04 2.94
N LEU A 24 -8.49 -1.19 2.98
CA LEU A 24 -7.75 -1.55 4.19
C LEU A 24 -7.28 -0.30 4.93
N GLU A 25 -7.49 -0.27 6.25
CA GLU A 25 -7.05 0.85 7.08
C GLU A 25 -5.51 0.91 7.20
N THR A 26 -4.86 -0.26 7.25
CA THR A 26 -3.41 -0.39 7.39
C THR A 26 -2.91 -1.66 6.71
N LEU A 27 -1.61 -1.67 6.39
CA LEU A 27 -0.87 -2.86 5.98
C LEU A 27 0.00 -3.44 7.11
N GLU A 28 -0.07 -2.87 8.32
CA GLU A 28 0.62 -3.42 9.48
C GLU A 28 -0.07 -4.69 9.98
N THR A 29 0.71 -5.71 10.30
CA THR A 29 0.20 -6.95 10.92
C THR A 29 -0.20 -6.69 12.38
N ARG A 30 -1.45 -6.98 12.72
CA ARG A 30 -2.05 -6.75 14.04
C ARG A 30 -2.13 -8.02 14.89
N LYS A 31 -1.78 -9.18 14.34
CA LYS A 31 -1.85 -10.51 14.98
C LYS A 31 -3.26 -10.84 15.47
N SER A 32 -4.26 -10.52 14.65
CA SER A 32 -5.67 -10.75 14.93
C SER A 32 -6.38 -11.15 13.64
N ASP A 33 -6.99 -12.34 13.64
CA ASP A 33 -7.61 -12.87 12.43
C ASP A 33 -8.62 -11.90 11.80
N SER A 34 -9.49 -11.28 12.61
CA SER A 34 -10.50 -10.34 12.10
C SER A 34 -9.94 -9.00 11.64
N LEU A 35 -8.70 -8.66 12.00
CA LEU A 35 -8.03 -7.42 11.59
C LEU A 35 -7.00 -7.62 10.47
N ASP A 36 -6.54 -8.85 10.27
CA ASP A 36 -5.47 -9.18 9.30
C ASP A 36 -5.98 -9.98 8.08
N PHE A 37 -7.15 -10.62 8.16
CA PHE A 37 -7.76 -11.32 7.03
C PHE A 37 -8.96 -10.54 6.47
N HIS A 38 -8.93 -10.34 5.16
CA HIS A 38 -9.94 -9.56 4.45
C HIS A 38 -10.40 -10.29 3.19
N ASP A 39 -11.71 -10.35 2.99
CA ASP A 39 -12.29 -10.78 1.73
C ASP A 39 -12.22 -9.62 0.73
N CYS A 40 -11.39 -9.78 -0.30
CA CYS A 40 -11.23 -8.80 -1.37
C CYS A 40 -11.76 -9.36 -2.68
N ALA A 41 -12.57 -8.59 -3.38
CA ALA A 41 -12.99 -8.96 -4.71
C ALA A 41 -11.78 -8.96 -5.67
N VAL A 42 -11.78 -9.89 -6.64
CA VAL A 42 -10.64 -10.06 -7.57
C VAL A 42 -10.35 -8.81 -8.40
N TRP A 43 -11.36 -7.96 -8.66
CA TRP A 43 -11.18 -6.69 -9.36
C TRP A 43 -10.52 -5.61 -8.49
N CYS A 44 -10.77 -5.59 -7.18
CA CYS A 44 -10.07 -4.71 -6.24
C CYS A 44 -8.58 -5.09 -6.17
N ILE A 45 -8.28 -6.39 -6.10
CA ILE A 45 -6.91 -6.90 -6.12
C ILE A 45 -6.21 -6.49 -7.43
N LYS A 46 -6.89 -6.66 -8.57
CA LYS A 46 -6.36 -6.24 -9.87
C LYS A 46 -6.06 -4.73 -9.90
N SER A 47 -7.00 -3.89 -9.46
CA SER A 47 -6.84 -2.43 -9.40
C SER A 47 -5.62 -2.02 -8.57
N ALA A 48 -5.48 -2.59 -7.37
CA ALA A 48 -4.34 -2.33 -6.48
C ALA A 48 -3.00 -2.72 -7.13
N LEU A 49 -2.94 -3.85 -7.84
CA LEU A 49 -1.73 -4.29 -8.54
C LEU A 49 -1.38 -3.38 -9.73
N GLU A 50 -2.37 -2.93 -10.49
CA GLU A 50 -2.19 -1.98 -11.59
C GLU A 50 -1.67 -0.63 -11.05
N ALA A 51 -2.29 -0.09 -9.99
CA ALA A 51 -1.84 1.14 -9.33
C ALA A 51 -0.41 1.04 -8.79
N ALA A 52 -0.07 -0.09 -8.15
CA ALA A 52 1.28 -0.33 -7.64
C ALA A 52 2.32 -0.40 -8.77
N TYR A 53 1.97 -1.03 -9.90
CA TYR A 53 2.84 -1.11 -11.08
C TYR A 53 3.09 0.27 -11.69
N GLU A 54 2.05 1.09 -11.86
CA GLU A 54 2.16 2.45 -12.37
C GLU A 54 2.99 3.36 -11.44
N ALA A 55 2.74 3.29 -10.13
CA ALA A 55 3.52 4.06 -9.16
C ALA A 55 5.00 3.66 -9.17
N GLY A 56 5.29 2.35 -9.34
CA GLY A 56 6.64 1.84 -9.53
C GLY A 56 7.31 2.43 -10.76
N GLN A 57 6.62 2.48 -11.91
CA GLN A 57 7.15 3.10 -13.13
C GLN A 57 7.41 4.61 -12.94
N GLN A 58 6.52 5.33 -12.27
CA GLN A 58 6.70 6.76 -12.02
C GLN A 58 7.88 7.05 -11.09
N SER A 59 8.18 6.14 -10.16
CA SER A 59 9.28 6.31 -9.19
C SER A 59 10.67 6.40 -9.84
N THR A 60 10.86 5.80 -11.03
CA THR A 60 12.14 5.84 -11.76
C THR A 60 12.27 7.09 -12.64
N THR A 61 11.14 7.66 -13.09
CA THR A 61 11.14 8.85 -13.96
C THR A 61 11.54 10.15 -13.25
N LYS A 62 11.57 10.16 -11.92
CA LYS A 62 11.84 11.34 -11.09
C LYS A 62 13.32 11.50 -10.67
N GLY A 63 14.23 10.66 -11.20
CA GLY A 63 15.64 10.60 -10.80
C GLY A 63 16.67 11.24 -11.74
N ASP A 64 16.32 11.58 -12.99
CA ASP A 64 17.32 11.95 -14.02
C ASP A 64 17.08 13.32 -14.69
N LYS A 65 16.63 14.34 -13.96
CA LYS A 65 16.67 15.74 -14.42
C LYS A 65 17.08 16.72 -13.34
#